data_AF-A0A3N6A771-F1
#
_entry.id   AF-A0A3N6A771-F1
#
_cell.length_a   1.000
_cell.length_b   1.000
_cell.length_c   1.000
_cell.angle_alpha   90.00
_cell.angle_beta   90.00
_cell.angle_gamma   90.00
#
_symmetry.space_group_name_H-M   'P 1'
#
loop_
_entity.id
_entity.type
_entity.pdbx_description
1 polymer ?
#
loop_
_entity_poly.entity_id
_entity_poly.type
_entity_poly.pdbx_seq_one_letter_code
_entity_poly.pdbx_strand_id
1 'polypeptide(L)' 'MALSCPNCGNARNFLVKTLQMHVVRLEDARVDVTEESRPAVLEVLCDECDTALNFEDAEETVRKEVLLTLGAR' A
#
# COMPACT_ATOMS: atom_id res chain seq x y z
N MET A 1 -17.49 1.80 -7.86
CA MET A 1 -17.07 3.06 -8.50
C MET A 1 -15.55 3.17 -8.39
N ALA A 2 -14.91 3.99 -9.23
CA ALA A 2 -13.53 4.39 -9.02
C ALA A 2 -13.35 4.98 -7.61
N LEU A 3 -12.19 4.77 -6.99
CA LEU A 3 -11.89 5.27 -5.65
C LEU A 3 -12.07 6.80 -5.62
N SER A 4 -12.90 7.31 -4.70
CA SER A 4 -13.08 8.74 -4.49
C SER A 4 -13.10 9.08 -3.00
N CYS A 5 -12.49 10.21 -2.64
CA CYS A 5 -12.46 10.70 -1.28
C CYS A 5 -13.84 11.25 -0.89
N PRO A 6 -14.46 10.75 0.18
CA PRO A 6 -15.78 11.23 0.62
C PRO A 6 -15.73 12.63 1.22
N ASN A 7 -14.53 13.12 1.60
CA ASN A 7 -14.38 14.41 2.27
C ASN A 7 -14.16 15.58 1.30
N CYS A 8 -13.24 15.45 0.32
CA CYS A 8 -12.94 16.53 -0.63
C CYS A 8 -13.35 16.24 -2.08
N GLY A 9 -13.83 15.03 -2.39
CA GLY A 9 -14.23 14.63 -3.75
C GLY A 9 -13.08 14.27 -4.69
N ASN A 10 -11.83 14.26 -4.23
CA ASN A 10 -10.69 13.81 -5.02
C ASN A 10 -10.90 12.37 -5.53
N ALA A 11 -10.62 12.13 -6.80
CA ALA A 11 -10.80 10.85 -7.48
C ALA A 11 -9.62 10.50 -8.40
N ARG A 12 -8.44 11.11 -8.16
CA ARG A 12 -7.27 10.97 -9.04
C ARG A 12 -6.08 10.33 -8.34
N ASN A 13 -5.64 10.92 -7.25
CA ASN A 13 -4.41 10.54 -6.56
C ASN A 13 -4.71 10.11 -5.14
N PHE A 14 -4.00 9.11 -4.66
CA PHE A 14 -4.14 8.59 -3.31
C PHE A 14 -2.78 8.17 -2.79
N LEU A 15 -2.55 8.32 -1.49
CA LEU A 15 -1.37 7.81 -0.82
C LEU A 15 -1.67 6.38 -0.37
N VAL A 16 -0.79 5.43 -0.68
CA VAL A 16 -0.90 4.05 -0.21
C VAL A 16 0.26 3.77 0.72
N LYS A 17 -0.02 3.54 2.00
CA LYS A 17 0.99 3.10 2.97
C LYS A 17 1.16 1.60 2.83
N THR A 18 2.37 1.19 2.49
CA THR A 18 2.75 -0.22 2.42
C THR A 18 3.69 -0.59 3.54
N LEU A 19 3.69 -1.87 3.92
CA LEU A 19 4.64 -2.46 4.86
C LEU A 19 5.30 -3.66 4.20
N GLN A 20 6.62 -3.71 4.29
CA GLN A 20 7.40 -4.83 3.79
C GLN A 20 8.40 -5.28 4.86
N MET A 21 8.40 -6.58 5.14
CA MET A 21 9.22 -7.18 6.19
C MET A 21 10.42 -7.89 5.56
N HIS A 22 11.58 -7.73 6.19
CA HIS A 22 12.83 -8.34 5.75
C HIS A 22 13.40 -9.15 6.91
N VAL A 23 13.81 -10.38 6.64
CA VAL A 23 14.62 -11.15 7.60
C VAL A 23 16.07 -10.78 7.37
N VAL A 24 16.67 -10.11 8.36
CA VAL A 24 18.06 -9.68 8.31
C VAL A 24 18.90 -10.63 9.16
N ARG A 25 19.94 -11.19 8.56
CA ARG A 25 20.97 -11.98 9.23
C ARG A 25 22.19 -11.10 9.51
N LEU A 26 22.68 -11.18 10.74
CA LEU A 26 23.89 -10.52 11.20
C LEU A 26 24.92 -11.60 11.55
N GLU A 27 26.00 -11.68 10.79
CA GLU A 27 27.12 -12.59 11.05
C GLU A 27 28.44 -11.81 10.97
N ASP A 28 29.20 -11.82 12.07
CA ASP A 28 30.39 -10.99 12.28
C ASP A 28 30.14 -9.50 11.97
N ALA A 29 30.74 -8.99 10.89
CA ALA A 29 30.62 -7.61 10.40
C ALA A 29 29.78 -7.52 9.10
N ARG A 30 29.02 -8.57 8.75
CA ARG A 30 28.18 -8.62 7.55
C ARG A 30 26.70 -8.57 7.92
N VAL A 31 25.94 -7.91 7.04
CA VAL A 31 24.49 -7.77 7.12
C VAL A 31 23.92 -8.31 5.82
N ASP A 32 23.13 -9.37 5.89
CA ASP A 32 22.49 -10.01 4.73
C ASP A 32 20.98 -10.04 4.90
N VAL A 33 20.23 -9.83 3.82
CA VAL A 33 18.78 -10.07 3.79
C VAL A 33 18.54 -11.49 3.28
N THR A 34 17.93 -12.33 4.10
CA THR A 34 17.72 -13.75 3.76
C THR A 34 16.33 -14.03 3.20
N GLU A 35 15.34 -13.21 3.59
CA GLU A 35 13.97 -13.30 3.10
C GLU A 35 13.37 -11.89 3.01
N GLU A 36 12.53 -11.69 2.00
CA GLU A 36 11.79 -10.46 1.76
C GLU A 36 10.32 -10.80 1.52
N SER A 37 9.44 -10.25 2.34
CA SER A 37 8.00 -10.41 2.13
C SER A 37 7.56 -9.59 0.92
N ARG A 38 6.42 -9.94 0.31
CA ARG A 38 5.73 -8.96 -0.53
C ARG A 38 5.23 -7.79 0.33
N PRO A 39 5.17 -6.56 -0.20
CA PRO A 39 4.50 -5.46 0.47
C PRO A 39 3.05 -5.82 0.81
N ALA A 40 2.57 -5.36 1.96
CA ALA A 40 1.16 -5.38 2.32
C ALA A 40 0.63 -3.95 2.34
N VAL A 41 -0.59 -3.72 1.85
CA VAL A 41 -1.26 -2.41 1.98
C VAL A 41 -1.80 -2.28 3.41
N LEU A 42 -1.36 -1.24 4.13
CA LEU A 42 -1.83 -0.94 5.48
C LEU A 42 -2.95 0.09 5.49
N GLU A 43 -2.82 1.14 4.69
CA GLU A 43 -3.74 2.27 4.71
C GLU A 43 -3.75 2.97 3.36
N VAL A 44 -4.91 3.49 2.97
CA VAL A 44 -5.06 4.36 1.80
C VAL A 44 -5.58 5.71 2.28
N LEU A 45 -4.91 6.79 1.89
CA LEU A 45 -5.28 8.16 2.26
C LEU A 45 -5.53 9.00 1.01
N CYS A 46 -6.40 10.00 1.14
CA CYS A 46 -6.49 11.07 0.17
C CYS A 46 -5.22 11.91 0.22
N ASP A 47 -4.58 12.17 -0.93
CA ASP A 47 -3.38 13.01 -0.98
C ASP A 47 -3.67 14.50 -0.74
N GLU A 48 -4.90 14.95 -0.99
CA GLU A 48 -5.27 16.36 -0.77
C GLU A 48 -5.65 16.72 0.67
N CYS A 49 -6.26 15.81 1.42
CA CYS A 49 -6.86 16.13 2.73
C CYS A 49 -6.60 15.09 3.82
N ASP A 50 -5.70 14.13 3.57
CA ASP A 50 -5.28 13.07 4.51
C ASP A 50 -6.42 12.20 5.05
N THR A 51 -7.62 12.29 4.47
CA THR A 51 -8.76 11.46 4.87
C THR A 51 -8.47 10.00 4.56
N ALA A 52 -8.56 9.14 5.56
CA ALA A 52 -8.42 7.70 5.38
C ALA A 52 -9.60 7.13 4.57
N LEU A 53 -9.28 6.32 3.57
CA LEU A 53 -10.24 5.58 2.76
C LEU A 53 -10.18 4.11 3.15
N ASN A 54 -11.34 3.48 3.23
CA ASN A 54 -11.41 2.04 3.33
C ASN A 54 -11.11 1.44 1.96
N PHE A 55 -9.94 0.83 1.81
CA PHE A 55 -9.50 0.26 0.54
C PHE A 55 -10.46 -0.83 0.04
N GLU A 56 -11.09 -1.57 0.95
CA GLU A 56 -12.04 -2.65 0.64
C GLU A 56 -13.32 -2.16 -0.06
N ASP A 57 -13.68 -0.89 0.11
CA ASP A 57 -14.86 -0.29 -0.53
C ASP A 57 -14.61 0.04 -2.01
N ALA A 58 -13.35 0.00 -2.46
CA ALA A 58 -13.00 0.16 -3.86
C ALA A 58 -13.42 -1.06 -4.69
N GLU A 59 -13.73 -0.82 -5.97
CA GLU A 59 -14.01 -1.91 -6.90
C GLU A 59 -12.91 -2.96 -6.90
N GLU A 60 -13.30 -4.24 -6.93
CA GLU A 60 -12.36 -5.36 -6.88
C GLU A 60 -11.29 -5.28 -7.98
N THR A 61 -11.67 -4.84 -9.18
CA THR A 61 -10.75 -4.60 -10.31
C THR A 61 -9.72 -3.55 -9.97
N VAL A 62 -10.14 -2.40 -9.42
CA VAL A 62 -9.24 -1.33 -8.98
C VAL A 62 -8.31 -1.81 -7.89
N ARG A 63 -8.82 -2.54 -6.89
CA ARG A 63 -7.98 -3.12 -5.82
C ARG A 63 -6.92 -4.05 -6.37
N LYS A 64 -7.29 -4.96 -7.28
CA LYS A 64 -6.36 -5.88 -7.93
C LYS A 64 -5.27 -5.14 -8.70
N GLU A 65 -5.64 -4.12 -9.48
CA GLU A 65 -4.68 -3.31 -10.23
C GLU A 65 -3.72 -2.55 -9.30
N VAL A 66 -4.22 -1.99 -8.19
CA VAL A 66 -3.38 -1.34 -7.18
C VAL A 66 -2.41 -2.34 -6.54
N LEU A 67 -2.89 -3.51 -6.09
CA LEU A 67 -2.03 -4.54 -5.49
C LEU A 67 -0.97 -5.03 -6.50
N LEU A 68 -1.36 -5.27 -7.75
CA LEU A 68 -0.46 -5.67 -8.82
C LEU A 68 0.61 -4.60 -9.09
N THR A 69 0.21 -3.33 -9.20
CA THR A 69 1.12 -2.20 -9.46
C THR A 69 2.12 -2.00 -8.33
N LEU A 70 1.70 -2.23 -7.08
CA LEU A 70 2.56 -2.11 -5.90
C LEU A 70 3.38 -3.38 -5.60
N GLY A 71 3.20 -4.46 -6.37
CA GLY A 71 3.77 -5.77 -6.05
C GLY A 71 3.28 -6.36 -4.72
N ALA A 72 2.18 -5.82 -4.20
CA ALA A 72 1.64 -6.15 -2.90
C ALA A 72 0.78 -7.42 -2.94
N ARG A 73 0.45 -7.95 -1.76
CA ARG A 73 -0.55 -9.02 -1.58
C ARG A 73 -1.81 -8.49 -0.93
#